data_AF-A0A969S0X4-F1
#
_entry.id   AF-A0A969S0X4-F1
#
_cell.length_a   1.000
_cell.length_b   1.000
_cell.length_c   1.000
_cell.angle_alpha   90.00
_cell.angle_beta   90.00
_cell.angle_gamma   90.00
#
_symmetry.space_group_name_H-M   'P 1'
#
loop_
_entity.id
_entity.type
_entity.pdbx_description
1 polymer ?
#
loop_
_entity_poly.entity_id
_entity_poly.type
_entity_poly.pdbx_seq_one_letter_code
_entity_poly.pdbx_strand_id
1 'polypeptide(L)'
;MQIKLHTIVVVALLVSSCAQHSPYTSKAQVAAPIIVNTAITESESCAALKNSSSKEVARALDMNEEMLATLRKFGKTDNAGVCAMTWDERNNFLLAYRKTIKNPNRQATRAASKEYIATWDADDNGKQPTSSQKIAADNIRRTMAAKNSTTNKNKAAGISPGQWTYIGPGNVGGRLRAIVLIHAIVIRFFIGAATGGVWVTNNAG
;
A
#
# COMPACT_ATOMS: atom_id res chain seq x y z
N MET A 1 9.39 67.04 -0.69
CA MET A 1 8.69 67.22 0.60
C MET A 1 8.74 65.89 1.32
N GLN A 2 9.47 65.82 2.44
CA GLN A 2 9.57 64.65 3.29
C GLN A 2 8.24 64.37 4.01
N ILE A 3 7.99 63.11 4.43
CA ILE A 3 7.73 62.70 5.83
C ILE A 3 7.41 61.18 5.89
N LYS A 4 8.26 60.46 6.65
CA LYS A 4 8.09 59.34 7.63
C LYS A 4 7.20 58.14 7.27
N LEU A 5 7.71 56.89 7.18
CA LEU A 5 8.15 55.91 8.22
C LEU A 5 7.06 55.48 9.22
N HIS A 6 7.02 54.17 9.54
CA HIS A 6 6.23 53.36 10.52
C HIS A 6 5.36 52.30 9.79
N THR A 7 5.37 50.99 10.05
CA THR A 7 5.86 50.15 11.17
C THR A 7 6.04 48.71 10.67
N ILE A 8 7.03 48.03 11.24
CA ILE A 8 7.37 46.62 11.04
C ILE A 8 6.36 45.73 11.77
N VAL A 9 5.83 44.68 11.13
CA VAL A 9 5.20 43.54 11.81
C VAL A 9 5.90 42.26 11.36
N VAL A 10 6.76 41.74 12.23
CA VAL A 10 7.36 40.40 12.10
C VAL A 10 6.37 39.41 12.71
N VAL A 11 5.74 38.58 11.87
CA VAL A 11 4.99 37.41 12.35
C VAL A 11 5.93 36.22 12.35
N ALA A 12 6.40 35.86 13.54
CA ALA A 12 7.09 34.60 13.79
C ALA A 12 6.05 33.47 13.81
N LEU A 13 6.05 32.61 12.78
CA LEU A 13 5.29 31.36 12.79
C LEU A 13 6.22 30.22 13.22
N LEU A 14 5.90 29.71 14.41
CA LEU A 14 6.49 28.56 15.07
C LEU A 14 6.42 27.31 14.19
N VAL A 15 7.60 26.73 13.93
CA VAL A 15 7.74 25.39 13.37
C VAL A 15 7.48 24.40 14.51
N SER A 16 6.33 23.73 14.47
CA SER A 16 6.02 22.60 15.35
C SER A 16 6.66 21.34 14.77
N SER A 17 7.78 20.92 15.36
CA SER A 17 8.43 19.64 15.11
C SER A 17 7.95 18.62 16.14
N CYS A 18 7.14 17.65 15.71
CA CYS A 18 6.82 16.48 16.52
C CYS A 18 7.50 15.22 15.95
N ALA A 19 8.57 14.83 16.64
CA ALA A 19 8.97 13.48 17.02
C ALA A 19 8.99 12.37 15.94
N GLN A 20 10.19 12.12 15.42
CA GLN A 20 10.59 10.82 14.90
C GLN A 20 10.63 9.81 16.05
N HIS A 21 9.84 8.74 15.94
CA HIS A 21 9.96 7.55 16.78
C HIS A 21 11.29 6.84 16.48
N SER A 22 12.22 6.88 17.44
CA SER A 22 13.42 6.04 17.42
C SER A 22 13.09 4.66 18.01
N PRO A 23 13.64 3.56 17.46
CA PRO A 23 13.46 2.23 18.03
C PRO A 23 14.17 2.09 19.39
N TYR A 24 13.54 1.31 20.26
CA TYR A 24 13.99 0.92 21.58
C TYR A 24 15.46 0.46 21.61
N THR A 25 16.29 1.17 22.36
CA THR A 25 17.55 0.65 22.93
C THR A 25 17.26 0.09 24.32
N SER A 26 17.10 -1.21 24.46
CA SER A 26 17.25 -1.87 25.76
C SER A 26 18.73 -2.22 25.97
N LYS A 27 19.42 -1.41 26.76
CA LYS A 27 20.61 -1.87 27.47
C LYS A 27 20.15 -2.69 28.68
N ALA A 28 20.05 -4.01 28.52
CA ALA A 28 20.03 -4.91 29.65
C ALA A 28 21.47 -5.35 29.94
N GLN A 29 21.87 -5.21 31.20
CA GLN A 29 23.20 -5.48 31.71
C GLN A 29 23.58 -6.96 31.56
N VAL A 30 24.78 -7.17 31.04
CA VAL A 30 25.46 -8.48 30.98
C VAL A 30 25.85 -8.88 32.40
N ALA A 31 25.22 -9.91 32.94
CA ALA A 31 25.77 -10.71 34.02
C ALA A 31 26.53 -11.91 33.42
N ALA A 32 27.65 -12.25 34.06
CA ALA A 32 28.74 -13.09 33.56
C ALA A 32 28.34 -14.49 33.01
N PRO A 33 29.13 -15.05 32.08
CA PRO A 33 28.88 -16.39 31.56
C PRO A 33 29.19 -17.44 32.62
N ILE A 34 28.17 -18.21 33.01
CA ILE A 34 28.39 -19.50 33.67
C ILE A 34 28.94 -20.42 32.58
N ILE A 35 30.23 -20.76 32.70
CA ILE A 35 30.85 -21.81 31.91
C ILE A 35 30.21 -23.14 32.33
N VAL A 36 29.27 -23.63 31.53
CA VAL A 36 28.94 -25.06 31.51
C VAL A 36 29.48 -25.61 30.20
N ASN A 37 30.66 -26.23 30.29
CA ASN A 37 31.15 -27.14 29.27
C ASN A 37 30.27 -28.39 29.27
N THR A 38 29.24 -28.41 28.44
CA THR A 38 28.82 -29.59 27.69
C THR A 38 28.26 -29.09 26.37
N ALA A 39 28.94 -29.39 25.28
CA ALA A 39 28.32 -29.36 23.96
C ALA A 39 27.29 -30.49 23.93
N ILE A 40 26.14 -30.25 24.57
CA ILE A 40 24.93 -31.03 24.35
C ILE A 40 24.58 -30.72 22.91
N THR A 41 24.76 -31.69 22.04
CA THR A 41 24.27 -31.59 20.68
C THR A 41 22.77 -31.28 20.77
N GLU A 42 22.27 -30.30 20.00
CA GLU A 42 20.85 -29.88 20.05
C GLU A 42 19.89 -31.09 19.98
N SER A 43 20.31 -32.18 19.32
CA SER A 43 19.60 -33.46 19.25
C SER A 43 19.34 -34.17 20.60
N GLU A 44 20.23 -34.10 21.59
CA GLU A 44 20.01 -34.75 22.89
C GLU A 44 18.98 -34.00 23.73
N SER A 45 18.93 -32.67 23.62
CA SER A 45 17.92 -31.85 24.30
C SER A 45 16.50 -32.11 23.77
N CYS A 46 16.38 -32.41 22.47
CA CYS A 46 15.09 -32.68 21.83
C CYS A 46 14.52 -34.07 22.18
N ALA A 47 15.36 -35.07 22.42
CA ALA A 47 14.92 -36.41 22.78
C ALA A 47 14.15 -36.44 24.13
N ALA A 48 14.56 -35.59 25.08
CA ALA A 48 13.89 -35.45 26.38
C ALA A 48 12.44 -34.93 26.26
N LEU A 49 12.13 -34.18 25.20
CA LEU A 49 10.82 -33.58 24.97
C LEU A 49 9.78 -34.54 24.38
N LYS A 50 10.17 -35.76 24.02
CA LYS A 50 9.30 -36.74 23.35
C LYS A 50 8.04 -37.07 24.16
N ASN A 51 8.19 -37.22 25.48
CA ASN A 51 7.11 -37.62 26.39
C ASN A 51 6.57 -36.45 27.23
N SER A 52 7.06 -35.23 27.03
CA SER A 52 6.63 -34.04 27.77
C SER A 52 5.26 -33.55 27.33
N SER A 53 4.58 -32.80 28.19
CA SER A 53 3.29 -32.21 27.86
C SER A 53 3.42 -31.16 26.75
N SER A 54 2.40 -31.01 25.90
CA SER A 54 2.41 -30.02 24.81
C SER A 54 2.69 -28.60 25.29
N LYS A 55 2.24 -28.25 26.51
CA LYS A 55 2.45 -26.95 27.15
C LYS A 55 3.91 -26.69 27.52
N GLU A 56 4.60 -27.70 28.03
CA GLU A 56 6.03 -27.60 28.36
C GLU A 56 6.88 -27.49 27.11
N VAL A 57 6.58 -28.27 26.08
CA VAL A 57 7.28 -28.23 24.79
C VAL A 57 7.06 -26.89 24.08
N ALA A 58 5.83 -26.38 24.10
CA ALA A 58 5.50 -25.07 23.53
C ALA A 58 6.29 -23.94 24.22
N ARG A 59 6.41 -23.96 25.56
CA ARG A 59 7.26 -23.02 26.30
C ARG A 59 8.74 -23.19 25.99
N ALA A 60 9.23 -24.42 25.90
CA ALA A 60 10.64 -24.69 25.62
C ALA A 60 11.07 -24.22 24.22
N LEU A 61 10.17 -24.33 23.23
CA LEU A 61 10.39 -23.91 21.85
C LEU A 61 9.91 -22.47 21.56
N ASP A 62 9.54 -21.71 22.59
CA ASP A 62 8.99 -20.35 22.49
C ASP A 62 7.87 -20.19 21.43
N MET A 63 6.88 -21.09 21.49
CA MET A 63 5.76 -21.11 20.55
C MET A 63 4.41 -21.35 21.22
N ASN A 64 3.32 -21.06 20.49
CA ASN A 64 1.95 -21.36 20.93
C ASN A 64 1.65 -22.87 20.80
N GLU A 65 0.84 -23.41 21.71
CA GLU A 65 0.41 -24.82 21.74
C GLU A 65 -0.31 -25.21 20.43
N GLU A 66 -1.12 -24.32 19.87
CA GLU A 66 -1.80 -24.54 18.58
C GLU A 66 -0.81 -24.67 17.42
N MET A 67 0.28 -23.89 17.45
CA MET A 67 1.31 -23.93 16.41
C MET A 67 2.09 -25.25 16.50
N LEU A 68 2.44 -25.68 17.70
CA LEU A 68 3.05 -26.99 17.94
C LEU A 68 2.15 -28.14 17.46
N ALA A 69 0.85 -28.10 17.78
CA ALA A 69 -0.11 -29.10 17.33
C ALA A 69 -0.23 -29.14 15.80
N THR A 70 -0.21 -27.96 15.16
CA THR A 70 -0.23 -27.84 13.69
C THR A 70 1.02 -28.44 13.07
N LEU A 71 2.21 -28.14 13.61
CA LEU A 71 3.48 -28.69 13.13
C LEU A 71 3.55 -30.21 13.28
N ARG A 72 3.10 -30.77 14.41
CA ARG A 72 3.02 -32.23 14.61
C ARG A 72 2.08 -32.89 13.61
N LYS A 73 0.88 -32.34 13.44
CA LYS A 73 -0.15 -32.88 12.54
C LYS A 73 0.29 -32.82 11.08
N PHE A 74 0.88 -31.71 10.65
CA PHE A 74 1.24 -31.46 9.26
C PHE A 74 2.60 -32.08 8.90
N GLY A 75 3.58 -32.01 9.80
CA GLY A 75 4.90 -32.64 9.66
C GLY A 75 4.91 -34.15 9.91
N LYS A 76 3.82 -34.70 10.47
CA LYS A 76 3.73 -36.12 10.90
C LYS A 76 4.84 -36.54 11.86
N THR A 77 5.26 -35.61 12.72
CA THR A 77 6.33 -35.81 13.70
C THR A 77 5.81 -35.74 15.14
N ASP A 78 6.59 -36.28 16.07
CA ASP A 78 6.39 -36.10 17.50
C ASP A 78 7.03 -34.79 17.99
N ASN A 79 6.97 -34.55 19.31
CA ASN A 79 7.54 -33.36 19.94
C ASN A 79 9.06 -33.25 19.68
N ALA A 80 9.76 -34.37 19.74
CA ALA A 80 11.20 -34.44 19.48
C ALA A 80 11.51 -34.08 18.03
N GLY A 81 10.72 -34.57 17.07
CA GLY A 81 10.86 -34.22 15.66
C GLY A 81 10.61 -32.73 15.39
N VAL A 82 9.66 -32.08 16.06
CA VAL A 82 9.45 -30.61 15.91
C VAL A 82 10.60 -29.80 16.52
N CYS A 83 11.17 -30.28 17.63
CA CYS A 83 12.34 -29.67 18.25
C CYS A 83 13.58 -29.79 17.34
N ALA A 84 13.77 -30.94 16.69
CA ALA A 84 14.88 -31.18 15.77
C ALA A 84 14.76 -30.42 14.44
N MET A 85 13.58 -29.87 14.11
CA MET A 85 13.42 -29.03 12.92
C MET A 85 14.13 -27.69 13.10
N THR A 86 14.83 -27.29 12.04
CA THR A 86 15.35 -25.93 11.91
C THR A 86 14.20 -24.91 11.79
N TRP A 87 14.49 -23.64 12.07
CA TRP A 87 13.50 -22.57 11.93
C TRP A 87 12.93 -22.47 10.50
N ASP A 88 13.78 -22.66 9.49
CA ASP A 88 13.38 -22.63 8.08
C ASP A 88 12.44 -23.78 7.71
N GLU A 89 12.70 -24.99 8.20
CA GLU A 89 11.81 -26.14 7.99
C GLU A 89 10.44 -25.91 8.64
N ARG A 90 10.41 -25.42 9.87
CA ARG A 90 9.14 -25.06 10.55
C ARG A 90 8.35 -24.02 9.75
N ASN A 91 9.02 -22.99 9.24
CA ASN A 91 8.38 -21.99 8.40
C ASN A 91 7.86 -22.55 7.09
N ASN A 92 8.61 -23.45 6.44
CA ASN A 92 8.16 -24.12 5.23
C ASN A 92 6.90 -24.95 5.48
N PHE A 93 6.80 -25.65 6.61
CA PHE A 93 5.59 -26.35 7.01
C PHE A 93 4.42 -25.39 7.27
N LEU A 94 4.63 -24.28 8.00
CA LEU A 94 3.58 -23.29 8.26
C LEU A 94 3.12 -22.60 6.96
N LEU A 95 4.03 -22.34 6.02
CA LEU A 95 3.70 -21.80 4.70
C LEU A 95 2.89 -22.79 3.86
N ALA A 96 3.24 -24.07 3.90
CA ALA A 96 2.49 -25.12 3.24
C ALA A 96 1.08 -25.28 3.85
N TYR A 97 0.97 -25.29 5.18
CA TYR A 97 -0.31 -25.29 5.89
C TYR A 97 -1.17 -24.06 5.57
N ARG A 98 -0.58 -22.86 5.51
CA ARG A 98 -1.29 -21.65 5.07
C ARG A 98 -1.86 -21.80 3.66
N LYS A 99 -1.18 -22.52 2.76
CA LYS A 99 -1.68 -22.79 1.40
C LYS A 99 -2.87 -23.74 1.41
N THR A 100 -2.96 -24.69 2.34
CA THR A 100 -4.11 -25.61 2.44
C THR A 100 -5.37 -24.92 2.98
N ILE A 101 -5.22 -23.92 3.86
CA ILE A 101 -6.35 -23.11 4.35
C ILE A 101 -6.82 -22.10 3.29
N LYS A 102 -5.91 -21.61 2.44
CA LYS A 102 -6.30 -20.68 1.36
C LYS A 102 -7.26 -21.39 0.40
N ASN A 103 -8.49 -20.87 0.32
CA ASN A 103 -9.46 -21.31 -0.66
C ASN A 103 -8.81 -21.29 -2.07
N PRO A 104 -8.73 -22.43 -2.78
CA PRO A 104 -8.16 -22.48 -4.11
C PRO A 104 -8.89 -21.55 -5.09
N ASN A 105 -10.19 -21.32 -4.86
CA ASN A 105 -11.01 -20.42 -5.66
C ASN A 105 -10.87 -18.94 -5.26
N ARG A 106 -9.97 -18.58 -4.33
CA ARG A 106 -9.76 -17.18 -3.93
C ARG A 106 -9.29 -16.30 -5.09
N GLN A 107 -8.55 -16.86 -6.06
CA GLN A 107 -8.18 -16.11 -7.26
C GLN A 107 -9.38 -15.85 -8.18
N ALA A 108 -10.28 -16.84 -8.30
CA ALA A 108 -11.53 -16.68 -9.05
C ALA A 108 -12.47 -15.66 -8.40
N THR A 109 -12.52 -15.58 -7.07
CA THR A 109 -13.33 -14.59 -6.35
C THR A 109 -12.62 -13.24 -6.11
N ARG A 110 -11.31 -13.16 -6.32
CA ARG A 110 -10.52 -11.90 -6.25
C ARG A 110 -10.46 -11.14 -7.55
N ALA A 111 -10.66 -11.79 -8.69
CA ALA A 111 -10.85 -11.05 -9.93
C ALA A 111 -12.04 -10.13 -9.68
N ALA A 112 -11.80 -8.82 -9.60
CA ALA A 112 -12.89 -7.86 -9.70
C ALA A 112 -13.71 -8.30 -10.92
N SER A 113 -15.04 -8.39 -10.76
CA SER A 113 -15.87 -8.94 -11.83
C SER A 113 -15.49 -8.21 -13.12
N LYS A 114 -15.22 -8.95 -14.19
CA LYS A 114 -14.86 -8.33 -15.47
C LYS A 114 -15.89 -7.27 -15.86
N GLU A 115 -17.13 -7.48 -15.43
CA GLU A 115 -18.24 -6.55 -15.44
C GLU A 115 -17.98 -5.26 -14.65
N TYR A 116 -17.52 -5.33 -13.39
CA TYR A 116 -17.18 -4.15 -12.59
C TYR A 116 -15.97 -3.37 -13.12
N ILE A 117 -14.96 -4.05 -13.69
CA ILE A 117 -13.86 -3.33 -14.36
C ILE A 117 -14.38 -2.64 -15.64
N ALA A 118 -15.28 -3.29 -16.39
CA ALA A 118 -15.86 -2.70 -17.58
C ALA A 118 -16.68 -1.43 -17.25
N THR A 119 -17.34 -1.33 -16.10
CA THR A 119 -18.06 -0.09 -15.75
C THR A 119 -17.15 1.13 -15.59
N TRP A 120 -15.84 0.95 -15.37
CA TRP A 120 -14.88 2.06 -15.27
C TRP A 120 -14.53 2.65 -16.63
N ASP A 121 -14.66 1.86 -17.69
CA ASP A 121 -14.42 2.28 -19.07
C ASP A 121 -15.69 2.86 -19.74
N ALA A 122 -16.83 2.84 -19.05
CA ALA A 122 -18.09 3.38 -19.57
C ALA A 122 -18.02 4.89 -19.71
N ASP A 123 -18.66 5.45 -20.76
CA ASP A 123 -18.91 6.88 -20.82
C ASP A 123 -20.03 7.31 -19.86
N ASP A 124 -20.29 8.63 -19.77
CA ASP A 124 -21.34 9.21 -18.91
C ASP A 124 -22.77 8.70 -19.26
N ASN A 125 -22.94 8.08 -20.43
CA ASN A 125 -24.20 7.48 -20.87
C ASN A 125 -24.24 5.95 -20.64
N GLY A 126 -23.24 5.39 -19.96
CA GLY A 126 -23.10 3.96 -19.69
C GLY A 126 -22.69 3.14 -20.92
N LYS A 127 -22.30 3.77 -22.03
CA LYS A 127 -21.89 3.08 -23.25
C LYS A 127 -20.46 2.58 -23.10
N GLN A 128 -20.31 1.27 -23.24
CA GLN A 128 -19.01 0.61 -23.22
C GLN A 128 -18.26 0.84 -24.53
N PRO A 129 -16.93 1.04 -24.49
CA PRO A 129 -16.12 1.13 -25.69
C PRO A 129 -16.12 -0.21 -26.42
N THR A 130 -16.31 -0.14 -27.73
CA THR A 130 -16.28 -1.29 -28.64
C THR A 130 -14.91 -1.95 -28.66
N SER A 131 -14.83 -3.23 -29.04
CA SER A 131 -13.58 -3.97 -29.14
C SER A 131 -12.55 -3.29 -30.04
N SER A 132 -12.99 -2.68 -31.14
CA SER A 132 -12.14 -1.92 -32.06
C SER A 132 -11.52 -0.68 -31.39
N GLN A 133 -12.28 0.04 -30.57
CA GLN A 133 -11.79 1.19 -29.82
C GLN A 133 -10.75 0.78 -28.77
N LYS A 134 -10.96 -0.35 -28.08
CA LYS A 134 -9.97 -0.90 -27.13
C LYS A 134 -8.66 -1.28 -27.81
N ILE A 135 -8.74 -1.97 -28.95
CA ILE A 135 -7.57 -2.35 -29.75
C ILE A 135 -6.83 -1.11 -30.27
N ALA A 136 -7.56 -0.11 -30.76
CA ALA A 136 -6.96 1.15 -31.22
C ALA A 136 -6.24 1.87 -30.07
N ALA A 137 -6.85 1.95 -28.88
CA ALA A 137 -6.23 2.55 -27.71
C ALA A 137 -4.95 1.82 -27.29
N ASP A 138 -4.94 0.47 -27.33
CA ASP A 138 -3.74 -0.31 -27.01
C ASP A 138 -2.61 -0.11 -28.02
N ASN A 139 -2.94 -0.03 -29.32
CA ASN A 139 -1.97 0.29 -30.36
C ASN A 139 -1.37 1.70 -30.15
N ILE A 140 -2.20 2.68 -29.78
CA ILE A 140 -1.75 4.04 -29.46
C ILE A 140 -0.84 4.02 -28.22
N ARG A 141 -1.21 3.34 -27.13
CA ARG A 141 -0.36 3.21 -25.93
C ARG A 141 0.98 2.56 -26.23
N ARG A 142 1.00 1.47 -27.02
CA ARG A 142 2.24 0.78 -27.43
C ARG A 142 3.14 1.69 -28.25
N THR A 143 2.58 2.43 -29.21
CA THR A 143 3.37 3.36 -30.04
C THR A 143 3.90 4.55 -29.23
N MET A 144 3.12 5.09 -28.28
CA MET A 144 3.58 6.16 -27.37
C MET A 144 4.69 5.67 -26.42
N ALA A 145 4.54 4.47 -25.84
CA ALA A 145 5.56 3.88 -24.98
C ALA A 145 6.88 3.64 -25.74
N ALA A 146 6.81 3.16 -26.98
CA ALA A 146 7.99 2.95 -27.83
C ALA A 146 8.67 4.28 -28.22
N LYS A 147 7.90 5.32 -28.54
CA LYS A 147 8.43 6.65 -28.88
C LYS A 147 9.07 7.37 -27.68
N ASN A 148 8.56 7.16 -26.47
CA ASN A 148 9.09 7.76 -25.25
C ASN A 148 10.41 7.11 -24.78
N SER A 149 10.73 5.89 -25.23
CA SER A 149 11.98 5.19 -24.89
C SER A 149 13.20 5.74 -25.66
N THR A 150 12.98 6.33 -26.84
CA THR A 150 14.05 6.69 -27.79
C THR A 150 14.48 8.15 -27.73
N THR A 151 13.76 9.00 -27.00
CA THR A 151 14.07 10.44 -26.91
C THR A 151 14.22 10.85 -25.46
N ASN A 152 15.42 11.28 -25.08
CA ASN A 152 15.77 11.77 -23.74
C ASN A 152 15.06 13.13 -23.47
N LYS A 153 13.73 13.12 -23.32
CA LYS A 153 12.90 14.33 -23.17
C LYS A 153 11.90 14.16 -22.03
N ASN A 154 12.07 15.02 -21.02
CA ASN A 154 11.17 15.41 -19.93
C ASN A 154 10.33 14.30 -19.30
N LYS A 155 10.65 14.00 -18.03
CA LYS A 155 9.96 13.08 -17.12
C LYS A 155 8.53 13.52 -16.72
N ALA A 156 7.78 14.14 -17.63
CA ALA A 156 6.35 14.39 -17.46
C ALA A 156 5.56 13.17 -17.95
N ALA A 157 5.65 12.04 -17.24
CA ALA A 157 4.81 10.83 -17.38
C ALA A 157 4.42 10.37 -18.81
N GLY A 158 5.20 10.67 -19.85
CA GLY A 158 4.82 10.39 -21.25
C GLY A 158 3.60 11.18 -21.77
N ILE A 159 3.13 12.21 -21.05
CA ILE A 159 1.99 13.04 -21.44
C ILE A 159 2.53 14.27 -22.15
N SER A 160 2.37 14.32 -23.48
CA SER A 160 2.64 15.54 -24.24
C SER A 160 1.69 16.65 -23.75
N PRO A 161 2.17 17.88 -23.48
CA PRO A 161 1.32 19.00 -23.02
C PRO A 161 0.11 19.28 -23.92
N GLY A 162 0.18 18.88 -25.21
CA GLY A 162 -0.91 19.01 -26.18
C GLY A 162 -1.84 17.79 -26.29
N GLN A 163 -1.78 16.84 -25.36
CA GLN A 163 -2.66 15.65 -25.35
C GLN A 163 -3.65 15.66 -24.17
N TRP A 164 -3.69 16.75 -23.41
CA TRP A 164 -4.76 16.98 -22.44
C TRP A 164 -6.04 17.38 -23.18
N THR A 165 -6.91 16.39 -23.41
CA THR A 165 -8.29 16.66 -23.78
C THR A 165 -9.11 16.82 -22.50
N TYR A 166 -9.81 17.94 -22.40
CA TYR A 166 -10.78 18.17 -21.34
C TYR A 166 -11.98 17.22 -21.55
N ILE A 167 -12.15 16.23 -20.67
CA ILE A 167 -13.27 15.26 -20.69
C ILE A 167 -14.48 15.84 -19.94
N GLY A 168 -14.74 17.15 -20.13
CA GLY A 168 -15.84 17.85 -19.50
C GLY A 168 -15.76 17.95 -17.96
N PRO A 169 -16.68 18.70 -17.33
CA PRO A 169 -16.90 18.66 -15.89
C PRO A 169 -17.72 17.42 -15.52
N GLY A 170 -17.28 16.23 -15.93
CA GLY A 170 -17.87 14.95 -15.54
C GLY A 170 -17.58 14.68 -14.07
N ASN A 171 -18.45 15.18 -13.20
CA ASN A 171 -18.52 14.89 -11.77
C ASN A 171 -17.16 14.92 -11.04
N VAL A 172 -16.44 16.04 -11.12
CA VAL A 172 -15.29 16.29 -10.23
C VAL A 172 -15.84 16.50 -8.82
N GLY A 173 -16.08 15.40 -8.12
CA GLY A 173 -16.52 15.37 -6.75
C GLY A 173 -15.58 16.20 -5.88
N GLY A 174 -16.09 17.28 -5.29
CA GLY A 174 -15.29 18.19 -4.50
C GLY A 174 -16.15 19.25 -3.82
N ARG A 175 -15.65 19.82 -2.72
CA ARG A 175 -16.33 20.91 -2.02
C ARG A 175 -16.11 22.23 -2.75
N LEU A 176 -17.19 22.82 -3.25
CA LEU A 176 -17.17 24.21 -3.71
C LEU A 176 -17.01 25.16 -2.51
N ARG A 177 -16.15 26.16 -2.65
CA ARG A 177 -15.92 27.18 -1.60
C ARG A 177 -16.48 28.54 -1.96
N ALA A 178 -16.50 28.88 -3.24
CA ALA A 178 -16.95 30.19 -3.69
C ALA A 178 -17.56 30.09 -5.08
N ILE A 179 -18.62 30.87 -5.29
CA ILE A 179 -19.23 31.13 -6.60
C ILE A 179 -19.29 32.64 -6.73
N VAL A 180 -18.73 33.18 -7.81
CA VAL A 180 -18.74 34.62 -8.10
C VAL A 180 -19.46 34.85 -9.42
N LEU A 181 -20.50 35.68 -9.36
CA LEU A 181 -21.31 36.09 -10.50
C LEU A 181 -20.95 37.53 -10.86
N ILE A 182 -20.40 37.75 -12.05
CA ILE A 182 -20.09 39.11 -12.53
C ILE A 182 -21.21 39.55 -13.46
N HIS A 183 -22.11 40.39 -12.97
CA HIS A 183 -23.26 40.89 -13.72
C HIS A 183 -22.91 41.94 -14.80
N ALA A 184 -21.68 42.47 -14.77
CA ALA A 184 -21.24 43.50 -15.73
C ALA A 184 -20.94 42.93 -17.13
N ILE A 185 -20.74 41.62 -17.25
CA ILE A 185 -20.49 40.92 -18.51
C ILE A 185 -21.46 39.75 -18.55
N VAL A 186 -22.30 39.72 -19.58
CA VAL A 186 -23.30 38.68 -19.86
C VAL A 186 -22.69 37.30 -19.56
N ILE A 187 -23.18 36.70 -18.47
CA ILE A 187 -23.07 35.27 -18.15
C ILE A 187 -21.62 34.77 -17.91
N ARG A 188 -20.78 35.58 -17.25
CA ARG A 188 -19.48 35.09 -16.73
C ARG A 188 -19.59 34.66 -15.27
N PHE A 189 -19.26 33.40 -15.00
CA PHE A 189 -19.22 32.84 -13.64
C PHE A 189 -17.85 32.27 -13.31
N PHE A 190 -17.44 32.45 -12.06
CA PHE A 190 -16.25 31.81 -11.49
C PHE A 190 -16.65 30.86 -10.38
N ILE A 191 -16.08 29.67 -10.37
CA ILE A 191 -16.31 28.65 -9.35
C ILE A 191 -14.97 28.25 -8.74
N GLY A 192 -14.83 28.42 -7.42
CA GLY A 192 -13.67 27.98 -6.66
C GLY A 192 -13.92 26.66 -5.96
N ALA A 193 -13.12 25.64 -6.27
CA ALA A 193 -13.14 24.34 -5.61
C ALA A 193 -12.02 24.24 -4.56
N ALA A 194 -12.28 23.54 -3.45
CA ALA A 194 -11.33 23.41 -2.34
C ALA A 194 -10.00 22.74 -2.74
N THR A 195 -10.05 21.78 -3.67
CA THR A 195 -8.90 21.00 -4.15
C THR A 195 -8.73 21.06 -5.67
N GLY A 196 -9.65 21.71 -6.38
CA GLY A 196 -9.76 21.69 -7.84
C GLY A 196 -9.51 23.03 -8.54
N GLY A 197 -9.01 24.05 -7.83
CA GLY A 197 -8.70 25.35 -8.42
C GLY A 197 -9.91 26.23 -8.73
N VAL A 198 -9.74 27.17 -9.66
CA VAL A 198 -10.77 28.13 -10.09
C VAL A 198 -11.17 27.85 -11.53
N TRP A 199 -12.48 27.74 -11.75
CA TRP A 199 -13.10 27.47 -13.04
C TRP A 199 -13.82 28.71 -13.52
N VAL A 200 -13.84 28.93 -14.84
CA VAL A 200 -14.55 30.05 -15.47
C VAL A 200 -15.46 29.52 -16.58
N THR A 201 -16.69 30.00 -16.60
CA THR A 201 -17.62 29.85 -17.73
C THR A 201 -18.00 31.24 -18.24
N ASN A 202 -18.18 31.35 -19.56
CA ASN A 202 -18.65 32.57 -20.24
C ASN A 202 -20.05 32.39 -20.86
N ASN A 203 -20.72 31.28 -20.58
CA ASN A 203 -21.97 30.86 -21.23
C ASN A 203 -22.94 30.16 -20.27
N ALA A 204 -22.74 30.30 -18.95
CA ALA A 204 -23.48 29.59 -17.88
C ALA A 204 -23.25 28.07 -17.77
N GLY A 205 -22.47 27.46 -18.66
CA GLY A 205 -22.27 26.00 -18.74
C GLY A 205 -22.37 25.54 -20.16
#